data_AF-A0A4Y7WH64-F1
#
_entry.id   AF-A0A4Y7WH64-F1
#
_cell.length_a   1.000
_cell.length_b   1.000
_cell.length_c   1.000
_cell.angle_alpha   90.00
_cell.angle_beta   90.00
_cell.angle_gamma   90.00
#
_symmetry.space_group_name_H-M   'P 1'
#
loop_
_entity.id
_entity.type
_entity.pdbx_description
1 polymer ?
#
loop_
_entity_poly.entity_id
_entity_poly.type
_entity_poly.pdbx_seq_one_letter_code
_entity_poly.pdbx_strand_id
1 'polypeptide(L)' 'MVEEDLIKKRQEKMIDKLLKAGIYKYKDTHLYELTYAEVEDAYLRFMVEKEK' A
#
# COMPACT_ATOMS: atom_id res chain seq x y z
N MET A 1 21.85 -5.32 4.41
CA MET A 1 20.38 -5.22 4.25
C MET A 1 20.00 -6.22 3.19
N VAL A 2 19.12 -7.16 3.52
CA VAL A 2 18.67 -8.19 2.57
C VAL A 2 17.60 -7.56 1.67
N GLU A 3 17.47 -8.02 0.43
CA GLU A 3 16.51 -7.50 -0.54
C GLU A 3 15.06 -7.50 -0.02
N GLU A 4 14.71 -8.52 0.77
CA GLU A 4 13.42 -8.64 1.47
C GLU A 4 13.14 -7.49 2.45
N ASP A 5 14.17 -6.98 3.15
CA ASP A 5 14.02 -5.85 4.07
C ASP A 5 13.65 -4.56 3.32
N LEU A 6 14.17 -4.39 2.11
CA LEU A 6 13.89 -3.22 1.27
C LEU A 6 12.46 -3.26 0.73
N ILE A 7 12.00 -4.44 0.33
CA ILE A 7 10.62 -4.66 -0.15
C ILE A 7 9.64 -4.39 0.99
N LYS A 8 9.87 -4.93 2.19
CA LYS A 8 9.01 -4.67 3.36
C LYS A 8 8.95 -3.19 3.71
N LYS A 9 10.10 -2.49 3.76
CA LYS A 9 10.11 -1.04 4.03
C LYS A 9 9.35 -0.23 2.98
N ARG A 10 9.38 -0.65 1.72
CA ARG A 10 8.58 0.00 0.66
C ARG A 10 7.09 -0.28 0.86
N GLN A 11 6.73 -1.52 1.18
CA GLN A 11 5.35 -1.89 1.48
C GLN A 11 4.78 -1.07 2.63
N GLU A 12 5.49 -1.01 3.76
CA GLU A 12 5.07 -0.25 4.94
C GLU A 12 4.87 1.24 4.63
N LYS A 13 5.74 1.84 3.82
CA LYS A 13 5.59 3.23 3.36
C LYS A 13 4.33 3.45 2.53
N MET A 14 3.94 2.49 1.68
CA MET A 14 2.71 2.57 0.90
C MET A 14 1.49 2.42 1.81
N ILE A 15 1.51 1.45 2.73
CA ILE A 15 0.45 1.25 3.72
C ILE A 15 0.26 2.51 4.57
N ASP A 16 1.32 3.11 5.10
CA ASP A 16 1.23 4.34 5.92
C ASP A 16 0.57 5.50 5.17
N LYS A 17 0.88 5.67 3.87
CA LYS A 17 0.24 6.69 3.03
C LYS A 17 -1.25 6.41 2.82
N LEU A 18 -1.62 5.16 2.58
CA LEU A 18 -3.01 4.75 2.43
C LEU A 18 -3.80 4.96 3.73
N LEU A 19 -3.22 4.59 4.88
CA LEU A 19 -3.82 4.81 6.20
C LEU A 19 -4.01 6.30 6.50
N LYS A 20 -3.02 7.14 6.18
CA LYS A 20 -3.13 8.61 6.30
C LYS A 20 -4.22 9.20 5.40
N ALA A 21 -4.58 8.51 4.32
CA ALA A 21 -5.69 8.88 3.46
C ALA A 21 -7.05 8.34 3.94
N GLY A 22 -7.09 7.61 5.05
CA GLY A 22 -8.30 6.96 5.56
C GLY A 22 -8.67 5.66 4.85
N ILE A 23 -7.75 5.09 4.07
CA ILE A 23 -7.94 3.81 3.39
C ILE A 23 -7.37 2.71 4.29
N TYR A 24 -8.24 1.83 4.78
CA TYR A 24 -7.87 0.73 5.69
C TYR A 24 -7.99 -0.65 5.02
N LYS A 25 -8.68 -0.72 3.88
CA LYS A 25 -9.00 -1.95 3.16
C LYS A 25 -8.92 -1.73 1.65
N TYR A 26 -8.63 -2.80 0.93
CA TYR A 26 -8.69 -2.87 -0.52
C TYR A 26 -9.33 -4.19 -0.94
N LYS A 27 -10.36 -4.15 -1.82
CA LYS A 27 -11.12 -5.33 -2.28
C LYS A 27 -11.46 -6.30 -1.12
N ASP A 28 -12.01 -5.76 -0.04
CA ASP A 28 -12.43 -6.47 1.18
C ASP A 28 -11.31 -7.01 2.10
N THR A 29 -10.04 -6.79 1.77
CA THR A 29 -8.89 -7.24 2.57
C THR A 29 -8.21 -6.07 3.29
N HIS A 30 -7.75 -6.24 4.54
CA HIS A 30 -7.02 -5.17 5.23
C HIS A 30 -5.64 -4.97 4.63
N LEU A 31 -5.13 -3.73 4.65
CA LEU A 31 -3.83 -3.41 4.02
C LEU A 31 -2.65 -4.26 4.50
N TYR A 32 -2.66 -4.70 5.77
CA TYR A 32 -1.61 -5.55 6.33
C TYR A 32 -1.73 -7.04 5.96
N GLU A 33 -2.87 -7.44 5.43
CA GLU A 33 -3.12 -8.80 4.91
C GLU A 33 -2.81 -8.90 3.41
N LEU A 34 -2.59 -7.76 2.76
CA LEU A 34 -2.24 -7.68 1.34
C LEU A 34 -0.78 -8.07 1.08
N THR A 35 -0.55 -8.70 -0.06
CA THR A 35 0.78 -8.86 -0.64
C THR A 35 1.36 -7.52 -1.10
N TYR A 36 2.67 -7.46 -1.32
CA TYR A 36 3.33 -6.24 -1.82
C TYR A 36 2.67 -5.70 -3.10
N ALA A 37 2.38 -6.59 -4.07
CA ALA A 37 1.78 -6.22 -5.35
C ALA A 37 0.36 -5.64 -5.19
N GLU A 38 -0.41 -6.15 -4.23
CA GLU A 38 -1.75 -5.64 -3.95
C GLU A 38 -1.71 -4.29 -3.22
N VAL A 39 -0.77 -4.10 -2.28
CA VAL A 39 -0.52 -2.78 -1.67
C VAL A 39 -0.10 -1.78 -2.75
N GLU A 40 0.74 -2.19 -3.70
CA GLU A 40 1.18 -1.35 -4.81
C GLU A 40 0.00 -0.97 -5.74
N ASP A 41 -0.85 -1.92 -6.13
CA ASP A 41 -2.07 -1.65 -6.92
C ASP A 41 -3.01 -0.68 -6.18
N ALA A 42 -3.25 -0.90 -4.88
CA ALA A 42 -4.07 -0.02 -4.06
C ALA A 42 -3.49 1.41 -3.98
N TYR A 43 -2.18 1.51 -3.78
CA TYR A 43 -1.47 2.79 -3.72
C TYR A 43 -1.51 3.54 -5.06
N LEU A 44 -1.27 2.85 -6.18
CA LEU A 44 -1.32 3.46 -7.51
C LEU A 44 -2.72 3.98 -7.84
N ARG A 45 -3.77 3.21 -7.52
CA ARG A 45 -5.16 3.66 -7.70
C ARG A 45 -5.46 4.92 -6.90
N PHE A 46 -5.07 4.93 -5.62
CA PHE A 46 -5.23 6.10 -4.76
C PHE A 46 -4.52 7.35 -5.33
N MET A 47 -3.31 7.18 -5.85
CA MET A 47 -2.57 8.29 -6.48
C MET A 47 -3.29 8.82 -7.73
N VAL A 48 -3.79 7.94 -8.59
CA VAL A 48 -4.57 8.33 -9.78
C VAL A 48 -5.85 9.06 -9.42
N GLU A 49 -6.53 8.65 -8.35
CA GLU A 49 -7.75 9.33 -7.86
C GLU A 49 -7.44 10.71 -7.24
N LYS A 50 -6.26 10.90 -6.65
CA LYS A 50 -5.79 12.18 -6.09
C LYS A 50 -5.44 13.22 -7.15
N GLU A 51 -5.04 12.79 -8.34
CA GLU A 51 -4.67 13.68 -9.46
C GLU A 51 -5.86 14.09 -10.34
N LYS A 52 -7.04 13.52 -10.11
CA LYS A 52 -8.31 13.91 -10.74
C LYS A 52 -9.05 14.96 -9.93
#